data_AF-A0A0C2IUC2-F1
#
_entry.id   AF-A0A0C2IUC2-F1
#
_cell.length_a   1.000
_cell.length_b   1.000
_cell.length_c   1.000
_cell.angle_alpha   90.00
_cell.angle_beta   90.00
_cell.angle_gamma   90.00
#
_symmetry.space_group_name_H-M   'P 1'
#
loop_
_entity.id
_entity.type
_entity.pdbx_description
1 polymer ?
#
loop_
_entity_poly.entity_id
_entity_poly.type
_entity_poly.pdbx_seq_one_letter_code
_entity_poly.pdbx_strand_id
1 'polypeptide(L)'
;MFEIFTFVFRNDSFIHDGKCQLFTELFLKFLLTNDKVEGFNPGDILDSIIICIQNEQNKVNFINKNGMIMFYICFKDQMTNLENKFLTVWESVYSLKKENASSLIHFEIQKTIYHLMKILSTKNEQLFAKMIVIVLSMLVRLKLSSEFALDVNLFYRITVVMCKNDGGGVPFSKIMINLSVIWFELFKNPDTTPEIDTVIKLTIYSALLSIRICSKLEVIIAAGKIFHVTERIKKILYVIYFYMVAEPIIKPEVKILALPILNVWPRLHDLLLRSHILYNNIKYGAQDDLYDYKCAERVEYFLFGLISELCHERYIHKLEKDKKLLLYEDLKTKHLSLLNNDFIFDVLSKCYKHVLSVPTSPVLTSPQNKKKYEVYSQVMSTLIRMFDQTTYYYNIEEIYYYQMCNVDPKTRKWIVSSYPNVRTTADSSEASKKDVYFKNFQVPNLLRSFQIIYEMKFIFDDILTSFTN
;
A
#
# COMPACT_ATOMS: atom_id res chain seq x y z
N MET A 1 -30.74 -19.34 34.91
CA MET A 1 -31.00 -18.75 33.58
C MET A 1 -30.26 -19.50 32.47
N PHE A 2 -28.92 -19.62 32.53
CA PHE A 2 -28.12 -20.27 31.47
C PHE A 2 -28.62 -21.65 31.03
N GLU A 3 -28.86 -22.58 31.96
CA GLU A 3 -29.46 -23.89 31.67
C GLU A 3 -30.72 -23.82 30.81
N ILE A 4 -31.61 -22.87 31.09
CA ILE A 4 -32.88 -22.72 30.38
C ILE A 4 -32.62 -22.20 28.95
N PHE A 5 -31.68 -21.28 28.77
CA PHE A 5 -31.25 -20.84 27.45
C PHE A 5 -30.61 -21.98 26.64
N THR A 6 -29.71 -22.74 27.25
CA THR A 6 -29.08 -23.92 26.64
C THR A 6 -30.13 -25.00 26.32
N PHE A 7 -31.12 -25.21 27.18
CA PHE A 7 -32.19 -26.18 26.96
C PHE A 7 -33.15 -25.78 25.83
N VAL A 8 -33.51 -24.49 25.74
CA VAL A 8 -34.39 -23.95 24.69
C VAL A 8 -33.70 -24.01 23.33
N PHE A 9 -32.43 -23.60 23.26
CA PHE A 9 -31.68 -23.50 22.01
C PHE A 9 -30.70 -24.67 21.78
N ARG A 10 -30.97 -25.87 22.31
CA ARG A 10 -30.30 -27.13 21.90
C ARG A 10 -30.92 -27.79 20.67
N ASN A 11 -32.06 -27.26 20.20
CA ASN A 11 -32.84 -27.80 19.09
C ASN A 11 -33.38 -26.65 18.24
N ASP A 12 -33.44 -26.85 16.93
CA ASP A 12 -33.77 -25.83 15.94
C ASP A 12 -35.28 -25.59 15.75
N SER A 13 -36.12 -26.57 16.08
CA SER A 13 -37.58 -26.49 15.88
C SER A 13 -38.26 -25.27 16.54
N PHE A 14 -37.68 -24.72 17.61
CA PHE A 14 -38.24 -23.57 18.34
C PHE A 14 -37.73 -22.20 17.88
N ILE A 15 -36.78 -22.13 16.94
CA ILE A 15 -36.11 -20.88 16.51
C ILE A 15 -37.10 -19.82 15.96
N HIS A 16 -38.24 -20.26 15.43
CA HIS A 16 -39.27 -19.40 14.84
C HIS A 16 -40.47 -19.09 15.75
N ASP A 17 -40.52 -19.60 16.99
CA ASP A 17 -41.54 -19.19 17.98
C ASP A 17 -41.20 -17.77 18.51
N GLY A 18 -42.17 -16.85 18.48
CA GLY A 18 -42.02 -15.51 19.04
C GLY A 18 -41.69 -15.51 20.55
N LYS A 19 -42.06 -16.55 21.29
CA LYS A 19 -41.64 -16.75 22.69
C LYS A 19 -40.12 -16.89 22.82
N CYS A 20 -39.45 -17.48 21.84
CA CYS A 20 -37.99 -17.63 21.84
C CYS A 20 -37.28 -16.29 21.60
N GLN A 21 -37.90 -15.35 20.88
CA GLN A 21 -37.40 -13.97 20.75
C GLN A 21 -37.51 -13.23 22.09
N LEU A 22 -38.66 -13.31 22.77
CA LEU A 22 -38.86 -12.76 24.12
C LEU A 22 -37.89 -13.37 25.15
N PHE A 23 -37.66 -14.68 25.06
CA PHE A 23 -36.68 -15.36 25.92
C PHE A 23 -35.24 -14.93 25.62
N THR A 24 -34.90 -14.69 24.34
CA THR A 24 -33.60 -14.13 23.94
C THR A 24 -33.41 -12.73 24.52
N GLU A 25 -34.44 -11.88 24.52
CA GLU A 25 -34.37 -10.59 25.20
C GLU A 25 -34.21 -10.71 26.72
N LEU A 26 -34.88 -11.66 27.37
CA LEU A 26 -34.73 -11.91 28.80
C LEU A 26 -33.31 -12.38 29.13
N PHE A 27 -32.73 -13.23 28.28
CA PHE A 27 -31.33 -13.66 28.38
C PHE A 27 -30.34 -12.50 28.22
N LEU A 28 -30.56 -11.62 27.24
CA LEU A 28 -29.74 -10.43 27.02
C LEU A 28 -29.87 -9.41 28.16
N LYS A 29 -31.06 -9.30 28.79
CA LYS A 29 -31.28 -8.50 30.01
C LYS A 29 -30.57 -9.12 31.22
N PHE A 30 -30.55 -10.45 31.34
CA PHE A 30 -29.82 -11.16 32.39
C PHE A 30 -28.30 -10.98 32.27
N LEU A 31 -27.72 -11.08 31.07
CA LEU A 31 -26.29 -10.80 30.85
C LEU A 31 -25.87 -9.37 31.25
N LEU A 32 -26.80 -8.41 31.31
CA LEU A 32 -26.51 -7.03 31.71
C LEU A 32 -26.47 -6.81 33.23
N THR A 33 -26.80 -7.78 34.08
CA THR A 33 -26.58 -7.64 35.54
C THR A 33 -25.11 -7.69 35.92
N ASN A 34 -24.26 -8.26 35.05
CA ASN A 34 -22.80 -8.40 35.22
C ASN A 34 -22.36 -9.21 36.46
N ASP A 35 -23.25 -10.01 37.04
CA ASP A 35 -22.87 -11.00 38.04
C ASP A 35 -21.84 -11.96 37.44
N LYS A 36 -20.74 -12.22 38.17
CA LYS A 36 -19.85 -13.33 37.82
C LYS A 36 -20.60 -14.64 38.06
N VAL A 37 -20.62 -15.53 37.07
CA VAL A 37 -21.36 -16.80 37.19
C VAL A 37 -20.43 -17.98 36.99
N GLU A 38 -20.25 -18.73 38.07
CA GLU A 38 -19.45 -19.94 38.15
C GLU A 38 -20.33 -21.18 37.90
N GLY A 39 -19.71 -22.35 37.65
CA GLY A 39 -20.41 -23.63 37.52
C GLY A 39 -21.07 -23.93 36.15
N PHE A 40 -21.17 -22.97 35.23
CA PHE A 40 -21.68 -23.19 33.87
C PHE A 40 -20.56 -23.27 32.85
N ASN A 41 -20.72 -24.11 31.81
CA ASN A 41 -19.81 -24.20 30.68
C ASN A 41 -20.17 -23.18 29.58
N PRO A 42 -19.38 -22.10 29.37
CA PRO A 42 -19.58 -21.17 28.25
C PRO A 42 -19.47 -21.83 26.88
N GLY A 43 -18.83 -22.99 26.77
CA GLY A 43 -18.79 -23.78 25.54
C GLY A 43 -20.18 -24.19 25.05
N ASP A 44 -21.04 -24.69 25.95
CA ASP A 44 -22.38 -25.19 25.59
C ASP A 44 -23.37 -24.04 25.33
N ILE A 45 -23.20 -22.95 26.09
CA ILE A 45 -23.98 -21.72 25.88
C ILE A 45 -23.63 -21.11 24.51
N LEU A 46 -22.36 -21.15 24.08
CA LEU A 46 -21.95 -20.69 22.75
C LEU A 46 -22.61 -21.51 21.61
N ASP A 47 -22.75 -22.83 21.73
CA ASP A 47 -23.46 -23.63 20.72
C ASP A 47 -24.96 -23.27 20.68
N SER A 48 -25.55 -23.05 21.84
CA SER A 48 -26.93 -22.59 21.96
C SER A 48 -27.12 -21.17 21.40
N ILE A 49 -26.10 -20.31 21.46
CA ILE A 49 -26.10 -19.02 20.76
C ILE A 49 -26.06 -19.24 19.23
N ILE A 50 -25.23 -20.16 18.70
CA ILE A 50 -25.20 -20.48 17.24
C ILE A 50 -26.59 -20.89 16.75
N ILE A 51 -27.32 -21.71 17.51
CA ILE A 51 -28.69 -22.14 17.18
C ILE A 51 -29.67 -20.96 17.32
N CYS A 52 -29.64 -20.23 18.43
CA CYS A 52 -30.47 -19.05 18.67
C CYS A 52 -30.39 -17.99 17.55
N ILE A 53 -29.19 -17.74 17.03
CA ILE A 53 -28.93 -16.68 16.03
C ILE A 53 -29.23 -17.10 14.58
N GLN A 54 -29.75 -18.29 14.32
CA GLN A 54 -30.27 -18.60 12.97
C GLN A 54 -31.50 -17.74 12.64
N ASN A 55 -32.24 -17.29 13.66
CA ASN A 55 -33.23 -16.22 13.54
C ASN A 55 -32.51 -14.85 13.43
N GLU A 56 -32.65 -14.16 12.30
CA GLU A 56 -32.00 -12.85 12.09
C GLU A 56 -32.45 -11.79 13.11
N GLN A 57 -33.68 -11.85 13.64
CA GLN A 57 -34.10 -10.91 14.70
C GLN A 57 -33.35 -11.16 16.01
N ASN A 58 -32.96 -12.40 16.29
CA ASN A 58 -32.08 -12.69 17.43
C ASN A 58 -30.67 -12.12 17.19
N LYS A 59 -30.12 -12.17 15.97
CA LYS A 59 -28.85 -11.44 15.65
C LYS A 59 -28.98 -9.95 15.92
N VAL A 60 -30.07 -9.32 15.44
CA VAL A 60 -30.37 -7.89 15.69
C VAL A 60 -30.40 -7.61 17.19
N ASN A 61 -31.09 -8.45 17.98
CA ASN A 61 -31.17 -8.28 19.43
C ASN A 61 -29.79 -8.46 20.10
N PHE A 62 -28.99 -9.45 19.72
CA PHE A 62 -27.62 -9.64 20.22
C PHE A 62 -26.69 -8.44 19.89
N ILE A 63 -26.81 -7.86 18.69
CA ILE A 63 -26.04 -6.66 18.30
C ILE A 63 -26.53 -5.45 19.10
N ASN A 64 -27.83 -5.15 19.09
CA ASN A 64 -28.43 -3.97 19.73
C ASN A 64 -28.35 -3.96 21.26
N LYS A 65 -28.10 -5.12 21.90
CA LYS A 65 -27.87 -5.23 23.35
C LYS A 65 -26.41 -5.52 23.70
N ASN A 66 -25.50 -5.49 22.72
CA ASN A 66 -24.07 -5.74 22.89
C ASN A 66 -23.78 -7.11 23.54
N GLY A 67 -24.68 -8.08 23.32
CA GLY A 67 -24.82 -9.30 24.12
C GLY A 67 -23.57 -10.18 24.15
N MET A 68 -22.85 -10.26 23.04
CA MET A 68 -21.61 -11.03 22.97
C MET A 68 -20.44 -10.37 23.75
N ILE A 69 -20.47 -9.05 23.97
CA ILE A 69 -19.50 -8.38 24.86
C ILE A 69 -19.82 -8.71 26.31
N MET A 70 -21.10 -8.62 26.70
CA MET A 70 -21.54 -8.94 28.05
C MET A 70 -21.28 -10.42 28.38
N PHE A 71 -21.56 -11.32 27.44
CA PHE A 71 -21.19 -12.74 27.55
C PHE A 71 -19.68 -12.93 27.80
N TYR A 72 -18.82 -12.26 27.02
CA TYR A 72 -17.37 -12.34 27.25
C TYR A 72 -16.95 -11.78 28.61
N ILE A 73 -17.61 -10.73 29.12
CA ILE A 73 -17.34 -10.16 30.44
C ILE A 73 -17.75 -11.13 31.55
N CYS A 74 -18.97 -11.68 31.51
CA CYS A 74 -19.47 -12.66 32.49
C CYS A 74 -18.58 -13.90 32.61
N PHE A 75 -18.03 -14.38 31.49
CA PHE A 75 -17.25 -15.63 31.43
C PHE A 75 -15.73 -15.43 31.30
N LYS A 76 -15.20 -14.19 31.37
CA LYS A 76 -13.81 -13.87 30.92
C LYS A 76 -12.75 -14.87 31.39
N ASP A 77 -12.76 -15.23 32.67
CA ASP A 77 -11.76 -16.09 33.30
C ASP A 77 -11.75 -17.53 32.74
N GLN A 78 -12.83 -17.94 32.07
CA GLN A 78 -13.02 -19.26 31.44
C GLN A 78 -12.79 -19.23 29.91
N MET A 79 -12.74 -18.04 29.29
CA MET A 79 -12.74 -17.89 27.82
C MET A 79 -11.40 -18.21 27.15
N THR A 80 -10.31 -18.36 27.91
CA THR A 80 -8.95 -18.66 27.41
C THR A 80 -8.91 -19.86 26.47
N ASN A 81 -9.61 -20.95 26.81
CA ASN A 81 -9.66 -22.17 26.00
C ASN A 81 -10.71 -22.12 24.87
N LEU A 82 -11.49 -21.03 24.79
CA LEU A 82 -12.65 -20.90 23.90
C LEU A 82 -12.53 -19.73 22.91
N GLU A 83 -11.40 -19.00 22.86
CA GLU A 83 -11.25 -17.79 22.03
C GLU A 83 -11.70 -18.01 20.56
N ASN A 84 -11.24 -19.10 19.94
CA ASN A 84 -11.59 -19.43 18.55
C ASN A 84 -13.08 -19.77 18.38
N LYS A 85 -13.70 -20.45 19.36
CA LYS A 85 -15.14 -20.76 19.34
C LYS A 85 -15.95 -19.47 19.48
N PHE A 86 -15.62 -18.65 20.48
CA PHE A 86 -16.22 -17.34 20.72
C PHE A 86 -16.11 -16.41 19.50
N LEU A 87 -14.94 -16.34 18.85
CA LEU A 87 -14.75 -15.57 17.62
C LEU A 87 -15.64 -16.08 16.47
N THR A 88 -15.84 -17.40 16.36
CA THR A 88 -16.72 -18.00 15.35
C THR A 88 -18.19 -17.63 15.59
N VAL A 89 -18.64 -17.63 16.85
CA VAL A 89 -19.99 -17.14 17.21
C VAL A 89 -20.13 -15.64 17.01
N TRP A 90 -19.10 -14.86 17.38
CA TRP A 90 -19.05 -13.41 17.17
C TRP A 90 -19.15 -13.05 15.68
N GLU A 91 -18.36 -13.69 14.81
CA GLU A 91 -18.48 -13.52 13.36
C GLU A 91 -19.88 -13.89 12.86
N SER A 92 -20.50 -14.93 13.41
CA SER A 92 -21.85 -15.38 13.02
C SER A 92 -22.96 -14.38 13.42
N VAL A 93 -22.85 -13.75 14.59
CA VAL A 93 -23.73 -12.65 15.05
C VAL A 93 -23.60 -11.44 14.14
N TYR A 94 -22.38 -10.95 13.92
CA TYR A 94 -22.12 -9.76 13.10
C TYR A 94 -22.17 -10.04 11.57
N SER A 95 -22.51 -11.26 11.16
CA SER A 95 -22.79 -11.63 9.76
C SER A 95 -24.21 -11.25 9.28
N LEU A 96 -24.95 -10.44 10.04
CA LEU A 96 -26.28 -9.89 9.73
C LEU A 96 -26.47 -9.50 8.25
N LYS A 97 -27.63 -9.81 7.66
CA LYS A 97 -27.94 -9.45 6.26
C LYS A 97 -28.30 -7.96 6.08
N LYS A 98 -28.19 -7.48 4.83
CA LYS A 98 -28.51 -6.08 4.47
C LYS A 98 -30.00 -5.73 4.66
N GLU A 99 -30.92 -6.69 4.51
CA GLU A 99 -32.35 -6.48 4.78
C GLU A 99 -32.65 -6.05 6.23
N ASN A 100 -31.77 -6.41 7.18
CA ASN A 100 -31.95 -6.15 8.61
C ASN A 100 -31.17 -4.91 9.10
N ALA A 101 -30.58 -4.13 8.20
CA ALA A 101 -29.75 -2.96 8.54
C ALA A 101 -30.54 -1.87 9.28
N SER A 102 -31.79 -1.62 8.87
CA SER A 102 -32.69 -0.62 9.49
C SER A 102 -33.19 -1.01 10.88
N SER A 103 -32.98 -2.26 11.30
CA SER A 103 -33.35 -2.74 12.64
C SER A 103 -32.22 -2.52 13.67
N LEU A 104 -31.09 -1.93 13.26
CA LEU A 104 -29.95 -1.65 14.12
C LEU A 104 -30.09 -0.31 14.86
N ILE A 105 -29.78 -0.30 16.16
CA ILE A 105 -29.79 0.90 16.99
C ILE A 105 -28.39 1.53 16.93
N HIS A 106 -28.22 2.55 16.09
CA HIS A 106 -26.90 3.12 15.79
C HIS A 106 -26.18 3.63 17.05
N PHE A 107 -26.90 4.20 18.02
CA PHE A 107 -26.35 4.61 19.32
C PHE A 107 -25.68 3.46 20.09
N GLU A 108 -26.30 2.28 20.16
CA GLU A 108 -25.74 1.13 20.87
C GLU A 108 -24.53 0.52 20.15
N ILE A 109 -24.50 0.55 18.82
CA ILE A 109 -23.33 0.11 18.05
C ILE A 109 -22.16 1.09 18.22
N GLN A 110 -22.39 2.41 18.18
CA GLN A 110 -21.35 3.42 18.44
C GLN A 110 -20.77 3.26 19.85
N LYS A 111 -21.64 3.01 20.84
CA LYS A 111 -21.28 2.69 22.23
C LYS A 111 -20.48 1.37 22.34
N THR A 112 -20.81 0.34 21.54
CA THR A 112 -20.00 -0.88 21.41
C THR A 112 -18.61 -0.60 20.84
N ILE A 113 -18.50 0.15 19.75
CA ILE A 113 -17.22 0.49 19.13
C ILE A 113 -16.35 1.27 20.12
N TYR A 114 -16.91 2.29 20.76
CA TYR A 114 -16.24 3.07 21.80
C TYR A 114 -15.81 2.22 23.00
N HIS A 115 -16.64 1.28 23.46
CA HIS A 115 -16.30 0.39 24.57
C HIS A 115 -15.12 -0.54 24.21
N LEU A 116 -15.17 -1.20 23.05
CA LEU A 116 -14.08 -2.06 22.56
C LEU A 116 -12.78 -1.26 22.37
N MET A 117 -12.87 -0.05 21.78
CA MET A 117 -11.74 0.87 21.60
C MET A 117 -11.13 1.32 22.94
N LYS A 118 -11.97 1.60 23.94
CA LYS A 118 -11.53 1.94 25.30
C LYS A 118 -10.82 0.77 25.98
N ILE A 119 -11.33 -0.46 25.82
CA ILE A 119 -10.67 -1.67 26.35
C ILE A 119 -9.28 -1.82 25.72
N LEU A 120 -9.16 -1.79 24.38
CA LEU A 120 -7.87 -1.88 23.68
C LEU A 120 -6.88 -0.77 24.04
N SER A 121 -7.37 0.41 24.38
CA SER A 121 -6.53 1.53 24.85
C SER A 121 -5.92 1.26 26.24
N THR A 122 -6.49 0.35 27.03
CA THR A 122 -6.02 -0.02 28.37
C THR A 122 -5.35 -1.40 28.43
N LYS A 123 -5.67 -2.31 27.51
CA LYS A 123 -5.17 -3.69 27.47
C LYS A 123 -4.90 -4.12 26.03
N ASN A 124 -3.67 -4.55 25.74
CA ASN A 124 -3.26 -5.02 24.41
C ASN A 124 -3.76 -6.45 24.11
N GLU A 125 -5.06 -6.69 24.30
CA GLU A 125 -5.72 -7.98 24.11
C GLU A 125 -6.15 -8.16 22.64
N GLN A 126 -5.39 -8.95 21.88
CA GLN A 126 -5.60 -9.16 20.43
C GLN A 126 -7.03 -9.58 20.08
N LEU A 127 -7.72 -10.33 20.95
CA LEU A 127 -9.12 -10.71 20.79
C LEU A 127 -10.03 -9.50 20.50
N PHE A 128 -9.93 -8.41 21.29
CA PHE A 128 -10.77 -7.24 21.07
C PHE A 128 -10.44 -6.51 19.77
N ALA A 129 -9.19 -6.58 19.28
CA ALA A 129 -8.81 -6.04 17.98
C ALA A 129 -9.50 -6.81 16.84
N LYS A 130 -9.52 -8.15 16.91
CA LYS A 130 -10.29 -9.01 15.99
C LYS A 130 -11.78 -8.65 16.03
N MET A 131 -12.34 -8.51 17.23
CA MET A 131 -13.77 -8.17 17.44
C MET A 131 -14.16 -6.84 16.77
N ILE A 132 -13.37 -5.76 16.96
CA ILE A 132 -13.62 -4.46 16.31
C ILE A 132 -13.60 -4.58 14.78
N VAL A 133 -12.60 -5.26 14.21
CA VAL A 133 -12.52 -5.47 12.75
C VAL A 133 -13.76 -6.20 12.23
N ILE A 134 -14.36 -7.09 13.00
CA ILE A 134 -15.60 -7.77 12.63
C ILE A 134 -16.82 -6.82 12.70
N VAL A 135 -16.95 -5.98 13.74
CA VAL A 135 -18.02 -4.96 13.82
C VAL A 135 -17.93 -3.95 12.68
N LEU A 136 -16.73 -3.42 12.41
CA LEU A 136 -16.52 -2.43 11.36
C LEU A 136 -16.71 -3.05 9.95
N SER A 137 -16.32 -4.32 9.75
CA SER A 137 -16.62 -5.03 8.50
C SER A 137 -18.13 -5.23 8.30
N MET A 138 -18.90 -5.50 9.37
CA MET A 138 -20.37 -5.47 9.30
C MET A 138 -20.87 -4.10 8.84
N LEU A 139 -20.48 -3.00 9.50
CA LEU A 139 -20.97 -1.66 9.14
C LEU A 139 -20.63 -1.27 7.69
N VAL A 140 -19.42 -1.59 7.23
CA VAL A 140 -19.00 -1.41 5.83
C VAL A 140 -19.87 -2.24 4.87
N ARG A 141 -20.12 -3.52 5.19
CA ARG A 141 -20.95 -4.43 4.39
C ARG A 141 -22.43 -3.98 4.32
N LEU A 142 -22.94 -3.37 5.39
CA LEU A 142 -24.27 -2.78 5.45
C LEU A 142 -24.35 -1.36 4.83
N LYS A 143 -23.21 -0.75 4.47
CA LYS A 143 -23.02 0.65 4.02
C LYS A 143 -23.27 1.73 5.07
N LEU A 144 -23.32 1.38 6.35
CA LEU A 144 -23.56 2.31 7.45
C LEU A 144 -22.30 3.06 7.92
N SER A 145 -21.11 2.76 7.37
CA SER A 145 -19.82 3.22 7.90
C SER A 145 -19.59 4.74 7.90
N SER A 146 -20.41 5.53 7.20
CA SER A 146 -20.40 7.01 7.25
C SER A 146 -21.19 7.59 8.43
N GLU A 147 -21.97 6.77 9.14
CA GLU A 147 -22.86 7.20 10.24
C GLU A 147 -22.21 7.03 11.63
N PHE A 148 -20.99 6.51 11.69
CA PHE A 148 -20.27 6.18 12.92
C PHE A 148 -18.97 6.99 13.02
N ALA A 149 -18.80 7.69 14.14
CA ALA A 149 -17.59 8.43 14.44
C ALA A 149 -16.48 7.45 14.86
N LEU A 150 -15.54 7.17 13.95
CA LEU A 150 -14.39 6.32 14.20
C LEU A 150 -13.15 7.14 14.50
N ASP A 151 -12.49 6.89 15.63
CA ASP A 151 -11.13 7.39 15.86
C ASP A 151 -10.16 6.65 14.92
N VAL A 152 -9.79 7.32 13.82
CA VAL A 152 -8.90 6.80 12.79
C VAL A 152 -7.48 6.58 13.32
N ASN A 153 -7.02 7.38 14.29
CA ASN A 153 -5.69 7.23 14.89
C ASN A 153 -5.63 6.03 15.84
N LEU A 154 -6.66 5.82 16.65
CA LEU A 154 -6.78 4.62 17.47
C LEU A 154 -7.00 3.37 16.60
N PHE A 155 -7.80 3.46 15.54
CA PHE A 155 -7.96 2.36 14.59
C PHE A 155 -6.65 2.04 13.84
N TYR A 156 -5.81 3.04 13.53
CA TYR A 156 -4.46 2.82 13.01
C TYR A 156 -3.56 2.10 14.03
N ARG A 157 -3.59 2.47 15.32
CA ARG A 157 -2.86 1.73 16.37
C ARG A 157 -3.30 0.27 16.47
N ILE A 158 -4.60 0.00 16.40
CA ILE A 158 -5.18 -1.36 16.38
C ILE A 158 -4.70 -2.12 15.13
N THR A 159 -4.67 -1.44 13.97
CA THR A 159 -4.18 -1.97 12.69
C THR A 159 -2.70 -2.37 12.77
N VAL A 160 -1.84 -1.54 13.38
CA VAL A 160 -0.41 -1.85 13.59
C VAL A 160 -0.24 -3.15 14.41
N VAL A 161 -1.04 -3.36 15.45
CA VAL A 161 -1.01 -4.59 16.26
C VAL A 161 -1.46 -5.80 15.44
N MET A 162 -2.55 -5.67 14.68
CA MET A 162 -3.04 -6.74 13.81
C MET A 162 -2.02 -7.15 12.74
N CYS A 163 -1.41 -6.18 12.05
CA CYS A 163 -0.38 -6.46 11.03
C CYS A 163 0.88 -7.14 11.59
N LYS A 164 1.25 -6.88 12.85
CA LYS A 164 2.36 -7.56 13.53
C LYS A 164 2.05 -9.02 13.86
N ASN A 165 0.79 -9.33 14.18
CA ASN A 165 0.41 -10.63 14.71
C ASN A 165 -0.06 -11.64 13.63
N ASP A 166 -0.32 -11.20 12.39
CA ASP A 166 -0.77 -12.07 11.28
C ASP A 166 0.39 -12.88 10.63
N GLY A 167 1.64 -12.66 11.05
CA GLY A 167 2.82 -13.41 10.59
C GLY A 167 3.25 -13.18 9.13
N GLY A 168 2.45 -12.46 8.33
CA GLY A 168 2.76 -12.13 6.93
C GLY A 168 2.61 -13.28 5.93
N GLY A 169 2.08 -14.42 6.37
CA GLY A 169 1.86 -15.61 5.54
C GLY A 169 0.75 -15.43 4.49
N VAL A 170 0.78 -16.29 3.47
CA VAL A 170 -0.30 -16.46 2.48
C VAL A 170 -0.85 -17.88 2.61
N PRO A 171 -2.18 -18.12 2.59
CA PRO A 171 -3.26 -17.15 2.34
C PRO A 171 -3.47 -16.15 3.49
N PHE A 172 -3.87 -14.93 3.14
CA PHE A 172 -4.21 -13.88 4.12
C PHE A 172 -5.37 -14.30 5.01
N SER A 173 -5.29 -13.96 6.30
CA SER A 173 -6.40 -14.23 7.21
C SER A 173 -7.66 -13.46 6.80
N LYS A 174 -8.83 -14.05 7.05
CA LYS A 174 -10.15 -13.41 6.87
C LYS A 174 -10.23 -12.05 7.55
N ILE A 175 -9.53 -11.90 8.68
CA ILE A 175 -9.45 -10.68 9.48
C ILE A 175 -8.60 -9.61 8.76
N MET A 176 -7.46 -9.97 8.14
CA MET A 176 -6.69 -9.04 7.31
C MET A 176 -7.44 -8.63 6.03
N ILE A 177 -8.23 -9.53 5.43
CA ILE A 177 -9.11 -9.18 4.31
C ILE A 177 -10.19 -8.17 4.78
N ASN A 178 -10.85 -8.42 5.91
CA ASN A 178 -11.80 -7.47 6.53
C ASN A 178 -11.14 -6.11 6.81
N LEU A 179 -9.94 -6.10 7.40
CA LEU A 179 -9.16 -4.89 7.71
C LEU A 179 -8.83 -4.09 6.45
N SER A 180 -8.45 -4.78 5.36
CA SER A 180 -8.21 -4.17 4.04
C SER A 180 -9.47 -3.50 3.46
N VAL A 181 -10.65 -4.09 3.69
CA VAL A 181 -11.95 -3.58 3.23
C VAL A 181 -12.38 -2.36 4.03
N ILE A 182 -12.13 -2.32 5.34
CA ILE A 182 -12.44 -1.16 6.19
C ILE A 182 -11.58 0.04 5.79
N TRP A 183 -10.24 -0.12 5.74
CA TRP A 183 -9.35 0.98 5.35
C TRP A 183 -9.64 1.50 3.94
N PHE A 184 -9.87 0.60 2.99
CA PHE A 184 -10.29 0.96 1.63
C PHE A 184 -11.50 1.90 1.64
N GLU A 185 -12.52 1.63 2.47
CA GLU A 185 -13.72 2.47 2.56
C GLU A 185 -13.53 3.74 3.39
N LEU A 186 -12.66 3.75 4.42
CA LEU A 186 -12.23 4.99 5.10
C LEU A 186 -11.56 5.96 4.13
N PHE A 187 -10.70 5.46 3.22
CA PHE A 187 -10.10 6.22 2.11
C PHE A 187 -11.12 6.73 1.04
N LYS A 188 -12.43 6.57 1.24
CA LYS A 188 -13.44 7.30 0.44
C LYS A 188 -13.75 8.68 0.99
N ASN A 189 -13.78 8.81 2.31
CA ASN A 189 -14.36 9.95 2.99
C ASN A 189 -13.25 10.98 3.24
N PRO A 190 -13.26 12.18 2.63
CA PRO A 190 -12.21 13.16 2.83
C PRO A 190 -12.05 13.52 4.30
N ASP A 191 -13.16 13.64 5.04
CA ASP A 191 -13.19 14.08 6.44
C ASP A 191 -12.57 13.07 7.42
N THR A 192 -12.46 11.80 7.01
CA THR A 192 -11.83 10.72 7.81
C THR A 192 -10.68 10.04 7.07
N THR A 193 -10.11 10.71 6.06
CA THR A 193 -8.97 10.18 5.29
C THR A 193 -7.70 10.31 6.13
N PRO A 194 -6.97 9.22 6.42
CA PRO A 194 -5.74 9.30 7.18
C PRO A 194 -4.62 9.92 6.33
N GLU A 195 -3.96 10.96 6.85
CA GLU A 195 -2.75 11.50 6.26
C GLU A 195 -1.61 10.47 6.34
N ILE A 196 -0.96 10.21 5.20
CA ILE A 196 0.22 9.37 5.08
C ILE A 196 1.45 10.28 5.17
N ASP A 197 1.96 10.43 6.39
CA ASP A 197 3.05 11.33 6.82
C ASP A 197 4.37 10.60 7.15
N THR A 198 4.35 9.27 7.14
CA THR A 198 5.42 8.44 7.69
C THR A 198 5.57 7.12 6.93
N VAL A 199 6.81 6.64 6.83
CA VAL A 199 7.15 5.38 6.16
C VAL A 199 6.38 4.19 6.74
N ILE A 200 6.07 4.20 8.04
CA ILE A 200 5.31 3.14 8.71
C ILE A 200 3.83 3.17 8.28
N LYS A 201 3.19 4.36 8.20
CA LYS A 201 1.84 4.49 7.62
C LYS A 201 1.82 4.05 6.17
N LEU A 202 2.77 4.53 5.35
CA LEU A 202 2.90 4.15 3.94
C LEU A 202 3.01 2.62 3.78
N THR A 203 3.85 1.97 4.58
CA THR A 203 4.01 0.51 4.59
C THR A 203 2.72 -0.22 4.91
N ILE A 204 2.07 0.14 6.02
CA ILE A 204 0.86 -0.55 6.49
C ILE A 204 -0.31 -0.33 5.53
N TYR A 205 -0.52 0.90 5.06
CA TYR A 205 -1.60 1.18 4.11
C TYR A 205 -1.34 0.54 2.75
N SER A 206 -0.12 0.55 2.22
CA SER A 206 0.18 -0.15 0.96
C SER A 206 0.04 -1.68 1.10
N ALA A 207 0.31 -2.27 2.27
CA ALA A 207 0.06 -3.69 2.53
C ALA A 207 -1.44 -4.01 2.49
N LEU A 208 -2.25 -3.24 3.21
CA LEU A 208 -3.71 -3.41 3.25
C LEU A 208 -4.35 -3.15 1.88
N LEU A 209 -3.93 -2.09 1.19
CA LEU A 209 -4.40 -1.78 -0.15
C LEU A 209 -3.98 -2.86 -1.17
N SER A 210 -2.79 -3.45 -1.04
CA SER A 210 -2.35 -4.58 -1.88
C SER A 210 -3.24 -5.81 -1.67
N ILE A 211 -3.52 -6.20 -0.42
CA ILE A 211 -4.49 -7.27 -0.08
C ILE A 211 -5.85 -6.95 -0.72
N ARG A 212 -6.35 -5.73 -0.55
CA ARG A 212 -7.67 -5.32 -1.05
C ARG A 212 -7.81 -5.45 -2.56
N ILE A 213 -6.77 -5.06 -3.31
CA ILE A 213 -6.72 -5.16 -4.77
C ILE A 213 -6.60 -6.62 -5.20
N CYS A 214 -5.74 -7.42 -4.55
CA CYS A 214 -5.59 -8.84 -4.88
C CYS A 214 -6.90 -9.62 -4.69
N SER A 215 -7.57 -9.52 -3.54
CA SER A 215 -8.86 -10.20 -3.32
C SER A 215 -9.98 -9.68 -4.24
N LYS A 216 -9.84 -8.47 -4.82
CA LYS A 216 -10.77 -7.99 -5.86
C LYS A 216 -10.44 -8.59 -7.22
N LEU A 217 -9.15 -8.72 -7.56
CA LEU A 217 -8.68 -9.34 -8.81
C LEU A 217 -9.04 -10.83 -8.85
N GLU A 218 -8.80 -11.58 -7.77
CA GLU A 218 -9.12 -13.00 -7.66
C GLU A 218 -10.61 -13.28 -7.95
N VAL A 219 -11.52 -12.49 -7.36
CA VAL A 219 -12.97 -12.58 -7.63
C VAL A 219 -13.35 -12.19 -9.06
N ILE A 220 -12.64 -11.25 -9.68
CA ILE A 220 -12.90 -10.79 -11.05
C ILE A 220 -12.39 -11.81 -12.08
N ILE A 221 -11.21 -12.40 -11.85
CA ILE A 221 -10.61 -13.46 -12.67
C ILE A 221 -11.46 -14.73 -12.59
N ALA A 222 -11.85 -15.17 -11.39
CA ALA A 222 -12.71 -16.33 -11.19
C ALA A 222 -14.11 -16.17 -11.83
N ALA A 223 -14.56 -14.93 -12.02
CA ALA A 223 -15.82 -14.62 -12.69
C ALA A 223 -15.67 -14.33 -14.21
N GLY A 224 -14.46 -14.45 -14.78
CA GLY A 224 -14.19 -14.18 -16.20
C GLY A 224 -14.41 -12.72 -16.62
N LYS A 225 -14.29 -11.75 -15.70
CA LYS A 225 -14.65 -10.34 -15.92
C LYS A 225 -13.44 -9.45 -16.17
N ILE A 226 -13.66 -8.36 -16.90
CA ILE A 226 -12.63 -7.34 -17.16
C ILE A 226 -12.40 -6.49 -15.90
N PHE A 227 -11.13 -6.26 -15.55
CA PHE A 227 -10.75 -5.40 -14.43
C PHE A 227 -10.74 -3.91 -14.84
N HIS A 228 -11.88 -3.24 -14.68
CA HIS A 228 -11.96 -1.80 -14.94
C HIS A 228 -11.22 -0.99 -13.86
N VAL A 229 -10.12 -0.32 -14.25
CA VAL A 229 -9.32 0.58 -13.41
C VAL A 229 -10.00 1.93 -13.27
N THR A 230 -10.77 2.12 -12.19
CA THR A 230 -11.41 3.41 -11.87
C THR A 230 -10.42 4.38 -11.21
N GLU A 231 -10.75 5.67 -11.18
CA GLU A 231 -9.91 6.72 -10.56
C GLU A 231 -9.52 6.43 -9.11
N ARG A 232 -10.40 5.78 -8.34
CA ARG A 232 -10.12 5.32 -6.97
C ARG A 232 -9.12 4.16 -6.93
N ILE A 233 -9.15 3.27 -7.92
CA ILE A 233 -8.13 2.21 -8.07
C ILE A 233 -6.80 2.83 -8.47
N LYS A 234 -6.79 3.85 -9.34
CA LYS A 234 -5.57 4.62 -9.63
C LYS A 234 -4.95 5.22 -8.37
N LYS A 235 -5.72 5.93 -7.52
CA LYS A 235 -5.21 6.47 -6.21
C LYS A 235 -4.46 5.40 -5.41
N ILE A 236 -5.07 4.22 -5.32
CA ILE A 236 -4.56 3.09 -4.54
C ILE A 236 -3.28 2.51 -5.16
N LEU A 237 -3.24 2.37 -6.49
CA LEU A 237 -2.04 1.93 -7.20
C LEU A 237 -0.89 2.93 -7.02
N TYR A 238 -1.15 4.24 -6.89
CA TYR A 238 -0.10 5.22 -6.58
C TYR A 238 0.42 5.14 -5.15
N VAL A 239 -0.40 4.84 -4.15
CA VAL A 239 0.07 4.60 -2.77
C VAL A 239 0.95 3.34 -2.71
N ILE A 240 0.53 2.27 -3.40
CA ILE A 240 1.32 1.03 -3.55
C ILE A 240 2.63 1.30 -4.32
N TYR A 241 2.57 2.06 -5.41
CA TYR A 241 3.75 2.44 -6.20
C TYR A 241 4.73 3.28 -5.39
N PHE A 242 4.25 4.27 -4.64
CA PHE A 242 5.09 5.10 -3.79
C PHE A 242 5.76 4.31 -2.65
N TYR A 243 5.08 3.29 -2.11
CA TYR A 243 5.75 2.32 -1.22
C TYR A 243 6.92 1.60 -1.91
N MET A 244 6.78 1.17 -3.16
CA MET A 244 7.87 0.49 -3.88
C MET A 244 9.04 1.44 -4.18
N VAL A 245 8.74 2.70 -4.49
CA VAL A 245 9.74 3.77 -4.64
C VAL A 245 10.49 4.01 -3.33
N ALA A 246 9.79 3.93 -2.20
CA ALA A 246 10.34 4.04 -0.84
C ALA A 246 11.09 2.80 -0.35
N GLU A 247 10.82 1.61 -0.90
CA GLU A 247 11.29 0.30 -0.41
C GLU A 247 12.78 0.27 0.02
N PRO A 248 13.75 0.85 -0.73
CA PRO A 248 15.16 0.78 -0.38
C PRO A 248 15.52 1.48 0.94
N ILE A 249 14.75 2.47 1.39
CA ILE A 249 14.99 3.21 2.65
C ILE A 249 14.16 2.70 3.83
N ILE A 250 13.28 1.71 3.61
CA ILE A 250 12.46 1.13 4.67
C ILE A 250 13.33 0.21 5.52
N LYS A 251 13.34 0.41 6.85
CA LYS A 251 14.13 -0.43 7.74
C LYS A 251 13.63 -1.89 7.73
N PRO A 252 14.50 -2.91 7.90
CA PRO A 252 14.11 -4.32 7.82
C PRO A 252 12.95 -4.71 8.74
N GLU A 253 12.87 -4.13 9.95
CA GLU A 253 11.80 -4.44 10.92
C GLU A 253 10.43 -3.93 10.45
N VAL A 254 10.42 -2.89 9.61
CA VAL A 254 9.21 -2.33 8.97
C VAL A 254 8.88 -3.12 7.71
N LYS A 255 9.87 -3.63 6.96
CA LYS A 255 9.64 -4.50 5.79
C LYS A 255 8.89 -5.79 6.13
N ILE A 256 8.95 -6.28 7.38
CA ILE A 256 8.12 -7.40 7.86
C ILE A 256 6.62 -7.09 7.74
N LEU A 257 6.20 -5.84 8.01
CA LEU A 257 4.81 -5.39 7.84
C LEU A 257 4.41 -5.30 6.36
N ALA A 258 5.39 -5.25 5.47
CA ALA A 258 5.22 -5.29 4.02
C ALA A 258 5.23 -6.71 3.43
N LEU A 259 5.34 -7.78 4.22
CA LEU A 259 5.23 -9.15 3.68
C LEU A 259 3.97 -9.37 2.84
N PRO A 260 2.79 -8.80 3.16
CA PRO A 260 1.65 -8.82 2.23
C PRO A 260 1.93 -8.14 0.90
N ILE A 261 2.68 -7.04 0.86
CA ILE A 261 3.13 -6.40 -0.41
C ILE A 261 4.14 -7.28 -1.11
N LEU A 262 5.14 -7.84 -0.42
CA LEU A 262 6.19 -8.66 -1.03
C LEU A 262 5.66 -10.02 -1.54
N ASN A 263 4.54 -10.51 -1.00
CA ASN A 263 3.85 -11.71 -1.48
C ASN A 263 2.74 -11.40 -2.51
N VAL A 264 2.07 -10.24 -2.40
CA VAL A 264 1.14 -9.75 -3.45
C VAL A 264 1.90 -9.27 -4.67
N TRP A 265 3.03 -8.59 -4.54
CA TRP A 265 3.69 -7.92 -5.66
C TRP A 265 4.11 -8.90 -6.75
N PRO A 266 4.74 -10.06 -6.48
CA PRO A 266 4.96 -11.08 -7.51
C PRO A 266 3.66 -11.51 -8.23
N ARG A 267 2.49 -11.51 -7.58
CA ARG A 267 1.18 -11.83 -8.20
C ARG A 267 0.53 -10.65 -8.91
N LEU A 268 0.59 -9.45 -8.33
CA LEU A 268 0.01 -8.22 -8.89
C LEU A 268 0.85 -7.73 -10.06
N HIS A 269 2.17 -7.82 -9.93
CA HIS A 269 3.14 -7.68 -10.99
C HIS A 269 3.00 -8.84 -11.97
N ASP A 270 2.84 -10.13 -11.62
CA ASP A 270 2.54 -11.17 -12.63
C ASP A 270 1.23 -10.92 -13.40
N LEU A 271 0.20 -10.34 -12.79
CA LEU A 271 -1.05 -9.99 -13.49
C LEU A 271 -0.92 -8.74 -14.36
N LEU A 272 -0.32 -7.66 -13.84
CA LEU A 272 -0.10 -6.40 -14.56
C LEU A 272 1.03 -6.54 -15.60
N LEU A 273 1.99 -7.40 -15.31
CA LEU A 273 2.92 -7.95 -16.28
C LEU A 273 2.18 -8.83 -17.27
N ARG A 274 1.26 -9.75 -17.00
CA ARG A 274 0.64 -10.54 -18.10
C ARG A 274 0.07 -9.66 -19.23
N SER A 275 -0.43 -8.46 -18.92
CA SER A 275 -0.65 -7.39 -19.91
C SER A 275 0.64 -6.82 -20.56
N HIS A 276 1.69 -6.50 -19.81
CA HIS A 276 3.02 -6.06 -20.31
C HIS A 276 4.04 -7.19 -20.68
N ILE A 277 3.71 -8.47 -20.61
CA ILE A 277 4.54 -9.68 -20.84
C ILE A 277 4.05 -10.38 -22.10
N LEU A 278 2.78 -10.23 -22.48
CA LEU A 278 2.42 -10.31 -23.90
C LEU A 278 3.31 -9.36 -24.75
N TYR A 279 3.72 -8.23 -24.18
CA TYR A 279 4.63 -7.24 -24.77
C TYR A 279 6.12 -7.57 -24.51
N ASN A 280 6.52 -7.96 -23.29
CA ASN A 280 7.93 -8.24 -22.95
C ASN A 280 8.43 -9.68 -23.22
N ASN A 281 7.57 -10.66 -23.51
CA ASN A 281 8.01 -11.98 -24.00
C ASN A 281 8.72 -11.87 -25.36
N ILE A 282 8.42 -10.84 -26.14
CA ILE A 282 9.16 -10.45 -27.35
C ILE A 282 10.59 -9.98 -27.02
N LYS A 283 10.85 -9.53 -25.78
CA LYS A 283 12.06 -8.80 -25.38
C LYS A 283 13.08 -9.62 -24.60
N TYR A 284 12.69 -10.71 -23.92
CA TYR A 284 13.57 -11.40 -22.96
C TYR A 284 13.70 -12.93 -23.14
N GLY A 285 13.47 -13.44 -24.36
CA GLY A 285 13.97 -14.75 -24.75
C GLY A 285 15.50 -14.75 -24.91
N ALA A 286 16.24 -15.05 -23.83
CA ALA A 286 17.66 -15.41 -23.85
C ALA A 286 18.09 -16.06 -22.53
N GLN A 287 18.80 -17.20 -22.61
CA GLN A 287 19.46 -17.88 -21.49
C GLN A 287 20.93 -18.16 -21.87
N ASP A 288 21.57 -17.17 -22.48
CA ASP A 288 22.80 -17.29 -23.29
C ASP A 288 23.76 -16.13 -23.01
N ASP A 289 25.08 -16.38 -23.09
CA ASP A 289 26.15 -15.40 -22.80
C ASP A 289 26.14 -14.16 -23.73
N LEU A 290 25.37 -14.22 -24.81
CA LEU A 290 25.03 -13.10 -25.70
C LEU A 290 24.34 -11.92 -24.97
N TYR A 291 24.02 -12.08 -23.67
CA TYR A 291 23.34 -11.10 -22.83
C TYR A 291 24.13 -9.82 -22.53
N ASP A 292 25.45 -9.89 -22.28
CA ASP A 292 26.27 -8.71 -21.91
C ASP A 292 26.33 -7.68 -23.05
N TYR A 293 26.65 -8.15 -24.26
CA TYR A 293 26.65 -7.32 -25.47
C TYR A 293 25.26 -6.72 -25.76
N LYS A 294 24.20 -7.55 -25.71
CA LYS A 294 22.81 -7.07 -25.87
C LYS A 294 22.40 -6.07 -24.77
N CYS A 295 22.97 -6.16 -23.58
CA CYS A 295 22.71 -5.20 -22.51
C CYS A 295 23.32 -3.82 -22.84
N ALA A 296 24.55 -3.79 -23.36
CA ALA A 296 25.20 -2.56 -23.81
C ALA A 296 24.41 -1.86 -24.94
N GLU A 297 23.93 -2.59 -25.95
CA GLU A 297 23.07 -2.04 -27.02
C GLU A 297 21.73 -1.52 -26.49
N ARG A 298 21.14 -2.20 -25.48
CA ARG A 298 19.87 -1.76 -24.86
C ARG A 298 20.03 -0.47 -24.06
N VAL A 299 21.16 -0.29 -23.38
CA VAL A 299 21.50 0.98 -22.71
C VAL A 299 21.72 2.09 -23.73
N GLU A 300 22.43 1.80 -24.83
CA GLU A 300 22.66 2.74 -25.93
C GLU A 300 21.36 3.24 -26.56
N TYR A 301 20.46 2.33 -26.92
CA TYR A 301 19.16 2.63 -27.50
C TYR A 301 18.27 3.41 -26.51
N PHE A 302 18.30 3.06 -25.22
CA PHE A 302 17.59 3.81 -24.18
C PHE A 302 18.14 5.25 -24.03
N LEU A 303 19.47 5.43 -23.99
CA LEU A 303 20.07 6.75 -23.88
C LEU A 303 19.80 7.61 -25.12
N PHE A 304 19.88 7.02 -26.31
CA PHE A 304 19.56 7.70 -27.56
C PHE A 304 18.11 8.17 -27.59
N GLY A 305 17.15 7.28 -27.28
CA GLY A 305 15.73 7.63 -27.19
C GLY A 305 15.45 8.68 -26.12
N LEU A 306 16.09 8.57 -24.94
CA LEU A 306 15.93 9.55 -23.86
C LEU A 306 16.45 10.94 -24.25
N ILE A 307 17.62 11.02 -24.90
CA ILE A 307 18.16 12.30 -25.41
C ILE A 307 17.21 12.87 -26.47
N SER A 308 16.78 12.04 -27.42
CA SER A 308 15.88 12.43 -28.51
C SER A 308 14.56 13.02 -28.00
N GLU A 309 13.92 12.39 -27.00
CA GLU A 309 12.68 12.90 -26.42
C GLU A 309 12.91 14.19 -25.61
N LEU A 310 13.94 14.25 -24.77
CA LEU A 310 14.22 15.43 -23.93
C LEU A 310 14.65 16.68 -24.72
N CYS A 311 15.15 16.52 -25.95
CA CYS A 311 15.50 17.61 -26.86
C CYS A 311 14.39 17.92 -27.89
N HIS A 312 13.34 17.11 -28.01
CA HIS A 312 12.33 17.31 -29.05
C HIS A 312 11.56 18.62 -28.82
N GLU A 313 11.54 19.52 -29.81
CA GLU A 313 10.78 20.79 -29.77
C GLU A 313 9.35 20.66 -29.23
N ARG A 314 8.62 19.59 -29.60
CA ARG A 314 7.25 19.35 -29.13
C ARG A 314 7.17 19.05 -27.64
N TYR A 315 8.16 18.35 -27.10
CA TYR A 315 8.30 18.05 -25.68
C TYR A 315 8.65 19.33 -24.90
N ILE A 316 9.65 20.08 -25.38
CA ILE A 316 10.06 21.39 -24.85
C ILE A 316 8.86 22.34 -24.80
N HIS A 317 8.25 22.64 -25.95
CA HIS A 317 7.15 23.60 -26.05
C HIS A 317 5.93 23.20 -25.21
N LYS A 318 5.62 21.89 -25.10
CA LYS A 318 4.56 21.43 -24.20
C LYS A 318 4.92 21.68 -22.73
N LEU A 319 6.14 21.37 -22.30
CA LEU A 319 6.57 21.62 -20.92
C LEU A 319 6.61 23.10 -20.56
N GLU A 320 7.00 23.98 -21.49
CA GLU A 320 6.94 25.43 -21.29
C GLU A 320 5.51 25.94 -21.11
N LYS A 321 4.64 25.55 -22.05
CA LYS A 321 3.28 26.08 -22.19
C LYS A 321 2.32 25.49 -21.17
N ASP A 322 2.31 24.16 -21.03
CA ASP A 322 1.35 23.43 -20.20
C ASP A 322 1.88 23.21 -18.78
N LYS A 323 3.21 23.28 -18.58
CA LYS A 323 3.93 22.90 -17.34
C LYS A 323 3.57 21.49 -16.83
N LYS A 324 3.32 20.58 -17.77
CA LYS A 324 2.71 19.27 -17.51
C LYS A 324 3.12 18.22 -18.56
N LEU A 325 2.96 16.95 -18.21
CA LEU A 325 3.32 15.80 -19.04
C LEU A 325 2.12 14.83 -19.12
N LEU A 326 1.66 14.55 -20.35
CA LEU A 326 0.30 14.08 -20.72
C LEU A 326 -0.31 12.93 -19.88
N LEU A 327 0.50 12.06 -19.30
CA LEU A 327 0.04 10.83 -18.66
C LEU A 327 -0.35 11.01 -17.18
N TYR A 328 0.16 12.05 -16.52
CA TYR A 328 0.17 12.16 -15.05
C TYR A 328 -0.41 13.48 -14.51
N GLU A 329 -0.90 14.36 -15.38
CA GLU A 329 -1.32 15.74 -15.07
C GLU A 329 -2.41 15.86 -13.99
N ASP A 330 -3.28 14.86 -13.90
CA ASP A 330 -4.39 14.80 -12.93
C ASP A 330 -3.95 14.29 -11.54
N LEU A 331 -2.79 13.63 -11.42
CA LEU A 331 -2.46 12.82 -10.25
C LEU A 331 -2.24 13.63 -8.98
N LYS A 332 -1.40 14.66 -9.03
CA LYS A 332 -1.07 15.48 -7.85
C LYS A 332 -2.32 16.13 -7.26
N THR A 333 -3.15 16.72 -8.11
CA THR A 333 -4.35 17.49 -7.69
C THR A 333 -5.53 16.62 -7.29
N LYS A 334 -5.77 15.48 -7.95
CA LYS A 334 -6.96 14.63 -7.70
C LYS A 334 -6.67 13.35 -6.92
N HIS A 335 -5.44 12.82 -6.94
CA HIS A 335 -5.13 11.46 -6.46
C HIS A 335 -4.15 11.40 -5.28
N LEU A 336 -3.14 12.27 -5.24
CA LEU A 336 -2.06 12.21 -4.24
C LEU A 336 -2.35 12.91 -2.91
N SER A 337 -3.53 13.53 -2.73
CA SER A 337 -3.99 14.17 -1.49
C SER A 337 -4.07 13.27 -0.24
N LEU A 338 -3.63 12.01 -0.33
CA LEU A 338 -3.45 11.07 0.78
C LEU A 338 -2.05 11.20 1.41
N LEU A 339 -1.08 11.67 0.62
CA LEU A 339 0.33 11.75 0.96
C LEU A 339 0.69 13.22 1.23
N ASN A 340 1.36 13.47 2.34
CA ASN A 340 1.86 14.80 2.66
C ASN A 340 3.03 15.16 1.71
N ASN A 341 3.05 16.37 1.13
CA ASN A 341 4.09 16.77 0.15
C ASN A 341 5.50 16.72 0.75
N ASP A 342 5.69 17.20 1.98
CA ASP A 342 6.97 17.21 2.67
C ASP A 342 7.44 15.77 2.95
N PHE A 343 6.52 14.87 3.30
CA PHE A 343 6.79 13.44 3.41
C PHE A 343 7.19 12.81 2.07
N ILE A 344 6.56 13.21 0.96
CA ILE A 344 6.96 12.71 -0.36
C ILE A 344 8.39 13.16 -0.68
N PHE A 345 8.68 14.45 -0.52
CA PHE A 345 10.01 15.02 -0.78
C PHE A 345 11.10 14.41 0.12
N ASP A 346 10.80 14.20 1.41
CA ASP A 346 11.70 13.52 2.36
C ASP A 346 12.04 12.09 1.93
N VAL A 347 11.02 11.30 1.56
CA VAL A 347 11.20 9.92 1.08
C VAL A 347 11.97 9.87 -0.23
N LEU A 348 11.61 10.68 -1.24
CA LEU A 348 12.31 10.72 -2.52
C LEU A 348 13.75 11.18 -2.35
N SER A 349 13.99 12.20 -1.52
CA SER A 349 15.35 12.67 -1.17
C SER A 349 16.18 11.60 -0.47
N LYS A 350 15.57 10.82 0.43
CA LYS A 350 16.24 9.69 1.09
C LYS A 350 16.52 8.55 0.11
N CYS A 351 15.60 8.23 -0.79
CA CYS A 351 15.82 7.23 -1.84
C CYS A 351 16.94 7.63 -2.80
N TYR A 352 16.96 8.91 -3.22
CA TYR A 352 18.04 9.46 -4.05
C TYR A 352 19.40 9.38 -3.34
N LYS A 353 19.49 9.85 -2.08
CA LYS A 353 20.69 9.72 -1.24
C LYS A 353 21.11 8.27 -1.00
N HIS A 354 20.15 7.34 -0.88
CA HIS A 354 20.43 5.91 -0.76
C HIS A 354 21.04 5.33 -2.05
N VAL A 355 20.46 5.60 -3.22
CA VAL A 355 21.01 5.15 -4.53
C VAL A 355 22.41 5.71 -4.77
N LEU A 356 22.68 6.94 -4.32
CA LEU A 356 24.02 7.55 -4.33
C LEU A 356 24.99 6.97 -3.27
N SER A 357 24.50 6.22 -2.28
CA SER A 357 25.33 5.62 -1.22
C SER A 357 25.74 4.16 -1.47
N VAL A 358 25.04 3.44 -2.35
CA VAL A 358 25.31 2.02 -2.64
C VAL A 358 26.64 1.85 -3.36
N PRO A 359 27.65 1.14 -2.79
CA PRO A 359 28.96 0.97 -3.42
C PRO A 359 28.88 0.10 -4.68
N THR A 360 29.26 0.66 -5.83
CA THR A 360 29.16 0.03 -7.15
C THR A 360 30.43 -0.72 -7.55
N SER A 361 30.64 -1.92 -6.99
CA SER A 361 31.70 -2.84 -7.47
C SER A 361 31.44 -3.26 -8.92
N PRO A 362 32.33 -2.96 -9.90
CA PRO A 362 32.05 -3.10 -11.32
C PRO A 362 32.02 -4.56 -11.79
N VAL A 363 30.82 -5.14 -11.86
CA VAL A 363 30.57 -6.49 -12.41
C VAL A 363 30.49 -6.42 -13.94
N LEU A 364 31.64 -6.22 -14.59
CA LEU A 364 31.81 -6.36 -16.05
C LEU A 364 33.07 -7.16 -16.34
N THR A 365 32.89 -8.33 -16.96
CA THR A 365 33.97 -9.30 -17.24
C THR A 365 34.75 -9.00 -18.52
N SER A 366 34.15 -8.31 -19.49
CA SER A 366 34.77 -8.01 -20.78
C SER A 366 35.43 -6.61 -20.81
N PRO A 367 36.75 -6.49 -21.10
CA PRO A 367 37.43 -5.19 -21.16
C PRO A 367 36.93 -4.25 -22.27
N GLN A 368 36.24 -4.78 -23.28
CA GLN A 368 35.67 -4.00 -24.38
C GLN A 368 34.39 -3.29 -23.93
N ASN A 369 33.42 -4.01 -23.37
CA ASN A 369 32.15 -3.43 -22.91
C ASN A 369 32.38 -2.44 -21.76
N LYS A 370 33.38 -2.66 -20.90
CA LYS A 370 33.77 -1.72 -19.84
C LYS A 370 33.91 -0.27 -20.36
N LYS A 371 34.62 -0.05 -21.48
CA LYS A 371 34.80 1.29 -22.06
C LYS A 371 33.52 1.89 -22.66
N LYS A 372 32.57 1.05 -23.09
CA LYS A 372 31.25 1.51 -23.56
C LYS A 372 30.36 1.90 -22.38
N TYR A 373 30.33 1.09 -21.33
CA TYR A 373 29.64 1.39 -20.07
C TYR A 373 30.21 2.61 -19.33
N GLU A 374 31.53 2.83 -19.32
CA GLU A 374 32.14 4.04 -18.78
C GLU A 374 31.60 5.31 -19.47
N VAL A 375 31.45 5.28 -20.80
CA VAL A 375 30.80 6.37 -21.56
C VAL A 375 29.33 6.50 -21.18
N TYR A 376 28.55 5.41 -21.21
CA TYR A 376 27.13 5.44 -20.87
C TYR A 376 26.86 5.97 -19.46
N SER A 377 27.71 5.62 -18.49
CA SER A 377 27.66 6.18 -17.15
C SER A 377 27.95 7.69 -17.14
N GLN A 378 28.94 8.17 -17.90
CA GLN A 378 29.22 9.61 -18.01
C GLN A 378 28.08 10.38 -18.71
N VAL A 379 27.52 9.82 -19.78
CA VAL A 379 26.35 10.38 -20.50
C VAL A 379 25.16 10.47 -19.57
N MET A 380 24.75 9.34 -18.97
CA MET A 380 23.59 9.28 -18.09
C MET A 380 23.74 10.17 -16.85
N SER A 381 24.95 10.22 -16.26
CA SER A 381 25.27 11.14 -15.16
C SER A 381 25.07 12.61 -15.53
N THR A 382 25.51 12.99 -16.72
CA THR A 382 25.43 14.38 -17.19
C THR A 382 23.98 14.75 -17.50
N LEU A 383 23.22 13.85 -18.13
CA LEU A 383 21.76 13.97 -18.32
C LEU A 383 21.03 14.08 -16.98
N ILE A 384 21.35 13.26 -15.98
CA ILE A 384 20.76 13.32 -14.63
C ILE A 384 20.97 14.69 -13.97
N ARG A 385 22.21 15.20 -14.01
CA ARG A 385 22.55 16.52 -13.45
C ARG A 385 21.79 17.64 -14.16
N MET A 386 21.73 17.60 -15.49
CA MET A 386 20.98 18.56 -16.30
C MET A 386 19.47 18.46 -16.03
N PHE A 387 18.92 17.26 -15.83
CA PHE A 387 17.49 17.03 -15.65
C PHE A 387 16.99 17.47 -14.27
N ASP A 388 17.79 17.28 -13.22
CA ASP A 388 17.52 17.81 -11.89
C ASP A 388 17.44 19.35 -11.88
N GLN A 389 18.36 20.00 -12.63
CA GLN A 389 18.46 21.45 -12.73
C GLN A 389 17.45 22.09 -13.70
N THR A 390 17.12 21.42 -14.81
CA THR A 390 16.28 21.94 -15.89
C THR A 390 15.41 20.84 -16.49
N THR A 391 14.12 21.13 -16.68
CA THR A 391 13.09 20.17 -17.09
C THR A 391 13.24 19.64 -18.52
N TYR A 392 13.82 20.46 -19.40
CA TYR A 392 13.95 20.24 -20.84
C TYR A 392 15.19 21.00 -21.35
N TYR A 393 15.62 20.75 -22.58
CA TYR A 393 16.89 21.28 -23.09
C TYR A 393 16.78 22.02 -24.42
N TYR A 394 17.14 23.31 -24.41
CA TYR A 394 17.58 23.99 -25.62
C TYR A 394 19.06 23.71 -25.88
N ASN A 395 19.47 23.52 -27.15
CA ASN A 395 20.87 23.42 -27.58
C ASN A 395 21.73 22.33 -26.89
N ILE A 396 21.16 21.16 -26.57
CA ILE A 396 21.96 19.92 -26.39
C ILE A 396 22.31 19.26 -27.75
N GLU A 397 21.68 19.72 -28.84
CA GLU A 397 21.79 19.14 -30.16
C GLU A 397 23.19 19.26 -30.78
N GLU A 398 23.87 18.11 -30.79
CA GLU A 398 24.40 17.40 -31.98
C GLU A 398 25.77 16.83 -31.65
N ILE A 399 26.67 17.66 -31.12
CA ILE A 399 28.09 17.34 -31.06
C ILE A 399 28.40 16.32 -29.96
N TYR A 400 28.10 16.60 -28.70
CA TYR A 400 28.73 15.87 -27.58
C TYR A 400 28.31 14.40 -27.46
N TYR A 401 27.01 14.10 -27.46
CA TYR A 401 26.52 12.72 -27.25
C TYR A 401 26.56 11.87 -28.51
N TYR A 402 26.25 12.43 -29.68
CA TYR A 402 26.34 11.72 -30.95
C TYR A 402 27.79 11.31 -31.25
N GLN A 403 28.77 12.14 -30.86
CA GLN A 403 30.20 11.78 -30.94
C GLN A 403 30.64 10.81 -29.84
N MET A 404 30.19 10.95 -28.58
CA MET A 404 30.54 9.99 -27.51
C MET A 404 30.19 8.54 -27.87
N CYS A 405 29.06 8.31 -28.56
CA CYS A 405 28.65 6.98 -29.02
C CYS A 405 29.36 6.53 -30.33
N ASN A 406 29.57 7.42 -31.31
CA ASN A 406 30.08 7.03 -32.64
C ASN A 406 31.60 7.19 -32.88
N VAL A 407 32.34 7.89 -32.01
CA VAL A 407 33.77 8.21 -32.28
C VAL A 407 34.73 7.11 -31.81
N ASP A 408 35.61 6.67 -32.71
CA ASP A 408 36.77 5.79 -32.45
C ASP A 408 37.50 6.26 -31.17
N PRO A 409 37.79 5.37 -30.21
CA PRO A 409 38.55 5.70 -28.99
C PRO A 409 39.83 6.52 -29.21
N LYS A 410 40.47 6.45 -30.40
CA LYS A 410 41.66 7.22 -30.76
C LYS A 410 41.41 8.73 -30.85
N THR A 411 40.26 9.17 -31.37
CA THR A 411 39.98 10.59 -31.67
C THR A 411 39.51 11.40 -30.46
N ARG A 412 39.13 10.73 -29.36
CA ARG A 412 38.56 11.38 -28.16
C ARG A 412 39.47 12.40 -27.45
N LYS A 413 40.79 12.32 -27.64
CA LYS A 413 41.76 13.21 -26.95
C LYS A 413 41.60 14.71 -27.24
N TRP A 414 40.94 15.09 -28.35
CA TRP A 414 40.86 16.49 -28.82
C TRP A 414 39.62 17.26 -28.33
N ILE A 415 38.58 16.55 -27.91
CA ILE A 415 37.26 17.14 -27.60
C ILE A 415 37.17 17.59 -26.13
N VAL A 416 37.92 16.95 -25.23
CA VAL A 416 37.90 17.23 -23.79
C VAL A 416 38.59 18.56 -23.43
N SER A 417 39.55 19.01 -24.25
CA SER A 417 40.35 20.23 -24.01
C SER A 417 39.77 21.51 -24.61
N SER A 418 38.67 21.43 -25.36
CA SER A 418 38.16 22.51 -26.22
C SER A 418 36.82 23.10 -25.77
N TYR A 419 36.23 22.61 -24.67
CA TYR A 419 35.06 23.25 -24.06
C TYR A 419 35.44 24.60 -23.44
N PRO A 420 34.72 25.70 -23.74
CA PRO A 420 34.83 26.91 -22.96
C PRO A 420 34.32 26.64 -21.54
N ASN A 421 35.05 27.11 -20.52
CA ASN A 421 34.56 27.09 -19.15
C ASN A 421 33.24 27.85 -19.07
N VAL A 422 32.14 27.11 -18.90
CA VAL A 422 30.82 27.69 -18.62
C VAL A 422 30.95 28.47 -17.33
N ARG A 423 30.99 29.80 -17.43
CA ARG A 423 31.14 30.71 -16.28
C ARG A 423 29.83 30.77 -15.48
N THR A 424 29.54 29.70 -14.74
CA THR A 424 28.66 29.76 -13.57
C THR A 424 29.30 30.72 -12.56
N THR A 425 28.82 31.96 -12.50
CA THR A 425 29.32 33.01 -11.59
C THR A 425 28.76 32.84 -10.18
N ALA A 426 28.89 31.63 -9.63
CA ALA A 426 28.55 31.24 -8.27
C ALA A 426 29.78 30.61 -7.62
N ASP A 427 29.97 30.82 -6.31
CA ASP A 427 31.22 30.50 -5.63
C ASP A 427 31.59 29.00 -5.73
N SER A 428 32.79 28.74 -6.27
CA SER A 428 33.10 27.49 -6.98
C SER A 428 33.51 26.30 -6.08
N SER A 429 33.43 26.46 -4.76
CA SER A 429 33.93 25.50 -3.76
C SER A 429 33.02 24.29 -3.51
N GLU A 430 31.75 24.34 -3.92
CA GLU A 430 30.79 23.23 -3.74
C GLU A 430 30.40 22.53 -5.05
N ALA A 431 30.26 23.27 -6.16
CA ALA A 431 29.96 22.68 -7.46
C ALA A 431 31.04 21.65 -7.89
N SER A 432 32.32 21.97 -7.63
CA SER A 432 33.47 21.11 -7.89
C SER A 432 33.44 19.79 -7.09
N LYS A 433 32.77 19.74 -5.93
CA LYS A 433 32.56 18.50 -5.17
C LYS A 433 31.45 17.65 -5.80
N LYS A 434 30.32 18.27 -6.19
CA LYS A 434 29.17 17.58 -6.81
C LYS A 434 29.58 16.82 -8.09
N ASP A 435 30.49 17.36 -8.90
CA ASP A 435 31.01 16.74 -10.14
C ASP A 435 31.97 15.54 -9.95
N VAL A 436 32.32 15.18 -8.71
CA VAL A 436 33.12 13.96 -8.41
C VAL A 436 32.22 12.74 -8.21
N TYR A 437 31.08 12.90 -7.52
CA TYR A 437 30.23 11.78 -7.10
C TYR A 437 29.79 10.89 -8.26
N PHE A 438 29.31 11.49 -9.35
CA PHE A 438 28.64 10.73 -10.40
C PHE A 438 29.56 9.80 -11.22
N LYS A 439 30.86 10.07 -11.25
CA LYS A 439 31.82 9.40 -12.16
C LYS A 439 32.03 7.90 -11.90
N ASN A 440 31.58 7.39 -10.75
CA ASN A 440 31.81 6.02 -10.31
C ASN A 440 30.54 5.13 -10.28
N PHE A 441 29.35 5.65 -10.61
CA PHE A 441 28.13 4.83 -10.62
C PHE A 441 28.00 3.99 -11.88
N GLN A 442 27.40 2.82 -11.70
CA GLN A 442 26.94 1.97 -12.78
C GLN A 442 25.60 2.48 -13.33
N VAL A 443 25.36 2.19 -14.61
CA VAL A 443 24.14 2.56 -15.33
C VAL A 443 22.83 2.21 -14.58
N PRO A 444 22.68 1.07 -13.87
CA PRO A 444 21.45 0.78 -13.11
C PRO A 444 21.17 1.78 -11.97
N ASN A 445 22.19 2.20 -11.21
CA ASN A 445 22.02 3.20 -10.16
C ASN A 445 21.69 4.57 -10.78
N LEU A 446 22.35 4.95 -11.86
CA LEU A 446 22.05 6.16 -12.61
C LEU A 446 20.62 6.15 -13.15
N LEU A 447 20.19 5.04 -13.76
CA LEU A 447 18.80 4.87 -14.22
C LEU A 447 17.79 4.98 -13.08
N ARG A 448 18.09 4.44 -11.89
CA ARG A 448 17.21 4.61 -10.71
C ARG A 448 17.21 6.06 -10.20
N SER A 449 18.35 6.75 -10.21
CA SER A 449 18.41 8.19 -9.88
C SER A 449 17.59 9.03 -10.85
N PHE A 450 17.68 8.78 -12.16
CA PHE A 450 16.84 9.42 -13.17
C PHE A 450 15.35 9.14 -12.95
N GLN A 451 14.98 7.88 -12.65
CA GLN A 451 13.61 7.53 -12.31
C GLN A 451 13.11 8.31 -11.09
N ILE A 452 13.91 8.45 -10.03
CA ILE A 452 13.52 9.20 -8.81
C ILE A 452 13.35 10.71 -9.11
N ILE A 453 14.18 11.31 -9.97
CA ILE A 453 14.02 12.71 -10.42
C ILE A 453 12.76 12.86 -11.28
N TYR A 454 12.49 11.91 -12.17
CA TYR A 454 11.27 11.90 -13.00
C TYR A 454 10.00 11.71 -12.14
N GLU A 455 10.03 10.76 -11.20
CA GLU A 455 8.98 10.51 -10.21
C GLU A 455 8.69 11.80 -9.43
N MET A 456 9.72 12.49 -8.94
CA MET A 456 9.58 13.79 -8.26
C MET A 456 8.93 14.85 -9.17
N LYS A 457 9.53 15.17 -10.32
CA LYS A 457 9.12 16.32 -11.16
C LYS A 457 7.80 16.15 -11.91
N PHE A 458 7.33 14.92 -12.16
CA PHE A 458 6.18 14.67 -13.05
C PHE A 458 5.10 13.74 -12.50
N ILE A 459 5.34 13.00 -11.41
CA ILE A 459 4.33 12.15 -10.78
C ILE A 459 3.89 12.73 -9.44
N PHE A 460 4.85 13.13 -8.59
CA PHE A 460 4.58 13.46 -7.19
C PHE A 460 4.56 14.96 -6.88
N ASP A 461 5.48 15.75 -7.43
CA ASP A 461 5.68 17.15 -7.07
C ASP A 461 5.55 18.10 -8.27
N ASP A 462 6.07 19.33 -8.16
CA ASP A 462 6.16 20.31 -9.24
C ASP A 462 7.46 20.10 -10.03
N ILE A 463 7.39 20.38 -11.33
CA ILE A 463 8.50 20.43 -12.29
C ILE A 463 9.70 21.24 -11.79
N LEU A 464 9.42 22.31 -11.03
CA LEU A 464 10.43 23.24 -10.50
C LEU A 464 11.25 22.67 -9.32
N THR A 465 10.89 21.50 -8.78
CA THR A 465 11.64 20.88 -7.67
C THR A 465 12.96 20.25 -8.12
N SER A 466 13.98 20.32 -7.28
CA SER A 466 15.31 19.72 -7.50
C SER A 466 15.86 19.12 -6.21
N PHE A 467 16.76 18.14 -6.32
CA PHE A 467 17.48 17.59 -5.17
C PHE A 467 18.77 18.35 -4.83
N THR A 468 19.06 19.46 -5.54
CA THR A 468 20.36 20.14 -5.50
C THR A 468 20.41 21.47 -4.73
N ASN A 469 19.27 21.95 -4.24
CA ASN A 469 19.14 23.05 -3.28
C ASN A 469 19.83 22.73 -1.94
#